data_AF-A0A5M7ASP3-F1
#
_entry.id   AF-A0A5M7ASP3-F1
#
_cell.length_a   1.000
_cell.length_b   1.000
_cell.length_c   1.000
_cell.angle_alpha   90.00
_cell.angle_beta   90.00
_cell.angle_gamma   90.00
#
_symmetry.space_group_name_H-M   'P 1'
#
loop_
_entity.id
_entity.type
_entity.pdbx_description
1 polymer ?
#
loop_
_entity_poly.entity_id
_entity_poly.type
_entity_poly.pdbx_seq_one_letter_code
_entity_poly.pdbx_strand_id
1 'polypeptide(L)'
;MNDKEIGKLINALRSQKNYDEAYIGYFQYGGGPDESCIKANRQGLELHAAELLEAALETEKEFENGKIKTFGLDEGISDEESDFFFHYVELKKEARNEIKPYPDYKETWKDKLIKYFFFGILIGLGLLIIIGIVTVISWI
;
A
#
# COMPACT_ATOMS: atom_id res chain seq x y z
N MET A 1 -25.86 14.36 2.26
CA MET A 1 -26.71 13.18 2.54
C MET A 1 -26.59 12.87 4.02
N ASN A 2 -27.66 12.42 4.65
CA ASN A 2 -27.61 11.90 6.02
C ASN A 2 -27.26 10.40 6.03
N ASP A 3 -26.92 9.85 7.18
CA ASP A 3 -26.50 8.46 7.36
C ASP A 3 -27.52 7.45 6.81
N LYS A 4 -28.81 7.75 6.95
CA LYS A 4 -29.89 6.90 6.45
C LYS A 4 -29.94 6.88 4.92
N GLU A 5 -29.66 8.00 4.27
CA GLU A 5 -29.54 8.09 2.81
C GLU A 5 -28.29 7.36 2.31
N ILE A 6 -27.17 7.51 3.02
CA ILE A 6 -25.92 6.79 2.71
C ILE A 6 -26.14 5.28 2.83
N GLY A 7 -26.73 4.80 3.93
CA GLY A 7 -27.04 3.39 4.11
C GLY A 7 -27.97 2.82 3.03
N LYS A 8 -28.96 3.61 2.56
CA LYS A 8 -29.80 3.21 1.42
C LYS A 8 -29.01 3.11 0.13
N LEU A 9 -28.10 4.06 -0.12
CA LEU A 9 -27.25 4.05 -1.30
C LEU A 9 -26.29 2.85 -1.29
N ILE A 10 -25.64 2.58 -0.15
CA ILE A 10 -24.79 1.38 0.05
C ILE A 10 -25.57 0.12 -0.32
N ASN A 11 -26.78 -0.04 0.24
CA ASN A 11 -27.62 -1.19 -0.07
C ASN A 11 -27.98 -1.28 -1.56
N ALA A 12 -28.26 -0.15 -2.21
CA ALA A 12 -28.56 -0.11 -3.64
C ALA A 12 -27.34 -0.49 -4.50
N LEU A 13 -26.15 -0.01 -4.13
CA LEU A 13 -24.89 -0.31 -4.82
C LEU A 13 -24.51 -1.79 -4.70
N ARG A 14 -24.76 -2.42 -3.54
CA ARG A 14 -24.56 -3.85 -3.32
C ARG A 14 -25.65 -4.72 -3.94
N SER A 15 -26.87 -4.19 -4.08
CA SER A 15 -28.00 -4.97 -4.60
C SER A 15 -27.84 -5.31 -6.08
N GLN A 16 -28.12 -6.58 -6.42
CA GLN A 16 -28.17 -7.10 -7.80
C GLN A 16 -26.85 -6.96 -8.59
N LYS A 17 -25.71 -7.12 -7.91
CA LYS A 17 -24.41 -7.24 -8.59
C LYS A 17 -24.04 -8.71 -8.79
N ASN A 18 -23.45 -8.99 -9.94
CA ASN A 18 -22.81 -10.27 -10.19
C ASN A 18 -21.36 -10.16 -9.70
N TYR A 19 -21.09 -10.70 -8.50
CA TYR A 19 -19.76 -10.67 -7.90
C TYR A 19 -18.72 -11.42 -8.73
N ASP A 20 -19.14 -12.44 -9.49
CA ASP A 20 -18.24 -13.21 -10.36
C ASP A 20 -17.78 -12.43 -11.60
N GLU A 21 -18.52 -11.38 -11.98
CA GLU A 21 -18.18 -10.51 -13.12
C GLU A 21 -17.61 -9.17 -12.67
N ALA A 22 -17.87 -8.74 -11.44
CA ALA A 22 -17.36 -7.49 -10.91
C ALA A 22 -15.87 -7.60 -10.63
N TYR A 23 -15.11 -6.55 -10.96
CA TYR A 23 -13.69 -6.50 -10.63
C TYR A 23 -13.23 -5.06 -10.38
N ILE A 24 -12.26 -4.94 -9.48
CA ILE A 24 -11.48 -3.72 -9.27
C ILE A 24 -10.02 -4.11 -9.02
N GLY A 25 -9.11 -3.44 -9.72
CA GLY A 25 -7.68 -3.65 -9.54
C GLY A 25 -6.89 -2.35 -9.65
N TYR A 26 -5.76 -2.32 -8.95
CA TYR A 26 -4.85 -1.18 -8.90
C TYR A 26 -3.53 -1.56 -9.54
N PHE A 27 -3.11 -0.73 -10.50
CA PHE A 27 -1.96 -1.01 -11.35
C PHE A 27 -1.01 0.17 -11.35
N GLN A 28 0.28 -0.12 -11.34
CA GLN A 28 1.36 0.84 -11.41
C GLN A 28 2.18 0.58 -12.67
N TYR A 29 2.16 1.52 -13.61
CA TYR A 29 2.88 1.39 -14.90
C TYR A 29 4.21 2.17 -14.93
N GLY A 30 4.59 2.79 -13.81
CA GLY A 30 5.84 3.53 -13.64
C GLY A 30 6.20 3.76 -12.16
N GLY A 31 7.23 4.53 -11.85
CA GLY A 31 7.70 4.78 -10.48
C GLY A 31 7.08 6.00 -9.80
N GLY A 32 6.35 6.84 -10.53
CA GLY A 32 5.76 8.09 -10.07
C GLY A 32 4.38 7.94 -9.43
N PRO A 33 3.96 8.89 -8.58
CA PRO A 33 2.63 8.88 -7.94
C PRO A 33 1.47 9.10 -8.92
N ASP A 34 1.73 9.63 -10.12
CA ASP A 34 0.81 9.79 -11.24
C ASP A 34 0.85 8.60 -12.22
N GLU A 35 1.74 7.64 -12.00
CA GLU A 35 1.95 6.48 -12.86
C GLU A 35 1.19 5.24 -12.37
N SER A 36 -0.03 5.47 -11.87
CA SER A 36 -0.95 4.44 -11.37
C SER A 36 -2.35 4.62 -11.93
N CYS A 37 -3.08 3.52 -12.08
CA CYS A 37 -4.47 3.54 -12.55
C CYS A 37 -5.32 2.47 -11.85
N ILE A 38 -6.63 2.70 -11.84
CA ILE A 38 -7.62 1.71 -11.46
C ILE A 38 -8.18 1.10 -12.74
N LYS A 39 -8.14 -0.23 -12.86
CA LYS A 39 -8.92 -0.95 -13.87
C LYS A 39 -10.08 -1.63 -13.17
N ALA A 40 -11.29 -1.33 -13.61
CA ALA A 40 -12.49 -1.85 -13.02
C ALA A 40 -13.62 -1.80 -14.05
N ASN A 41 -14.63 -2.64 -13.85
CA ASN A 41 -15.90 -2.42 -14.51
C ASN A 41 -16.85 -1.60 -13.63
N ARG A 42 -18.00 -1.25 -14.19
CA ARG A 42 -19.03 -0.47 -13.48
C ARG A 42 -19.43 -1.10 -12.16
N GLN A 43 -19.64 -2.43 -12.13
CA GLN A 43 -20.08 -3.12 -10.93
C GLN A 43 -19.01 -3.08 -9.83
N GLY A 44 -17.73 -3.24 -10.20
CA GLY A 44 -16.63 -3.15 -9.25
C GLY A 44 -16.44 -1.76 -8.66
N LEU A 45 -16.59 -0.71 -9.48
CA LEU A 45 -16.57 0.68 -8.98
C LEU A 45 -17.72 0.96 -8.02
N GLU A 46 -18.93 0.44 -8.31
CA GLU A 46 -20.11 0.61 -7.46
C GLU A 46 -19.95 -0.12 -6.11
N LEU A 47 -19.38 -1.34 -6.12
CA LEU A 47 -19.08 -2.10 -4.90
C LEU A 47 -17.98 -1.44 -4.06
N HIS A 48 -16.88 -1.00 -4.68
CA HIS A 48 -15.81 -0.29 -3.98
C HIS A 48 -16.31 1.03 -3.37
N ALA A 49 -17.17 1.76 -4.08
CA ALA A 49 -17.81 2.96 -3.54
C ALA A 49 -18.69 2.64 -2.31
N ALA A 50 -19.34 1.47 -2.28
CA ALA A 50 -20.14 1.05 -1.14
C ALA A 50 -19.27 0.83 0.12
N GLU A 51 -18.09 0.21 -0.04
CA GLU A 51 -17.13 0.03 1.07
C GLU A 51 -16.62 1.38 1.62
N LEU A 52 -16.26 2.31 0.73
CA LEU A 52 -15.80 3.65 1.14
C LEU A 52 -16.90 4.45 1.85
N LEU A 53 -18.16 4.31 1.41
CA LEU A 53 -19.30 4.94 2.06
C LEU A 53 -19.59 4.32 3.43
N GLU A 54 -19.40 3.01 3.59
CA GLU A 54 -19.53 2.35 4.88
C GLU A 54 -18.42 2.79 5.85
N ALA A 55 -17.17 2.90 5.35
CA ALA A 55 -16.07 3.46 6.11
C ALA A 55 -16.36 4.90 6.57
N ALA A 56 -16.99 5.72 5.72
CA ALA A 56 -17.40 7.07 6.08
C ALA A 56 -18.42 7.09 7.23
N LEU A 57 -19.42 6.20 7.23
CA LEU A 57 -20.36 6.08 8.36
C LEU A 57 -19.65 5.69 9.67
N GLU A 58 -18.55 4.94 9.59
CA GLU A 58 -17.76 4.57 10.76
C GLU A 58 -16.94 5.73 11.33
N THR A 59 -16.65 6.78 10.53
CA THR A 59 -15.96 7.99 10.98
C THR A 59 -16.82 8.87 11.91
N GLU A 60 -18.15 8.82 11.75
CA GLU A 60 -19.09 9.60 12.57
C GLU A 60 -19.33 8.97 13.94
N LYS A 61 -18.92 7.71 14.14
CA LYS A 61 -19.02 7.05 15.45
C LYS A 61 -17.97 7.60 16.41
N GLU A 62 -18.25 7.54 17.71
CA GLU A 62 -17.29 7.98 18.73
C GLU A 62 -16.02 7.12 18.70
N PHE A 63 -14.88 7.78 18.43
CA PHE A 63 -13.54 7.25 18.62
C PHE A 63 -12.62 8.38 19.04
N GLU A 64 -11.62 8.04 19.86
CA GLU A 64 -10.71 9.01 20.47
C GLU A 64 -9.85 9.73 19.41
N ASN A 65 -9.77 11.05 19.50
CA ASN A 65 -8.87 11.85 18.67
C ASN A 65 -7.41 11.42 18.89
N GLY A 66 -6.65 11.34 17.80
CA GLY A 66 -5.25 10.90 17.83
C GLY A 66 -5.04 9.39 17.96
N LYS A 67 -6.10 8.57 18.04
CA LYS A 67 -5.99 7.12 17.88
C LYS A 67 -6.29 6.73 16.44
N ILE A 68 -5.41 5.89 15.88
CA ILE A 68 -5.62 5.27 14.57
C ILE A 68 -6.79 4.29 14.69
N LYS A 69 -7.90 4.59 14.01
CA LYS A 69 -9.00 3.66 13.78
C LYS A 69 -8.93 3.22 12.33
N THR A 70 -9.02 1.92 12.08
CA THR A 70 -9.02 1.38 10.72
C THR A 70 -10.37 0.80 10.39
N PHE A 71 -10.75 0.90 9.12
CA PHE A 71 -11.89 0.18 8.53
C PHE A 71 -11.33 -0.73 7.45
N GLY A 72 -11.58 -2.04 7.55
CA GLY A 72 -11.11 -3.00 6.55
C GLY A 72 -11.86 -2.81 5.24
N LEU A 73 -11.15 -2.84 4.12
CA LEU A 73 -11.74 -2.88 2.80
C LEU A 73 -11.73 -4.34 2.33
N ASP A 74 -12.92 -4.88 2.08
CA ASP A 74 -13.09 -6.20 1.50
C ASP A 74 -14.31 -6.23 0.58
N GLU A 75 -14.10 -5.86 -0.68
CA GLU A 75 -15.15 -5.90 -1.70
C GLU A 75 -15.42 -7.34 -2.19
N GLY A 76 -14.52 -8.29 -1.91
CA GLY A 76 -14.59 -9.66 -2.43
C GLY A 76 -14.42 -9.80 -3.95
N ILE A 77 -13.95 -8.75 -4.62
CA ILE A 77 -13.88 -8.64 -6.10
C ILE A 77 -12.53 -8.07 -6.59
N SER A 78 -11.48 -8.25 -5.79
CA SER A 78 -10.15 -7.78 -6.12
C SER A 78 -9.60 -8.54 -7.34
N ASP A 79 -9.09 -7.80 -8.32
CA ASP A 79 -8.44 -8.37 -9.49
C ASP A 79 -7.09 -9.01 -9.07
N GLU A 80 -6.93 -10.30 -9.37
CA GLU A 80 -5.73 -11.07 -9.04
C GLU A 80 -4.46 -10.53 -9.72
N GLU A 81 -4.61 -9.82 -10.84
CA GLU A 81 -3.49 -9.21 -11.57
C GLU A 81 -3.09 -7.83 -11.02
N SER A 82 -3.73 -7.35 -9.95
CA SER A 82 -3.39 -6.06 -9.35
C SER A 82 -1.94 -6.03 -8.84
N ASP A 83 -1.27 -4.90 -9.05
CA ASP A 83 0.10 -4.69 -8.55
C ASP A 83 0.14 -4.44 -7.03
N PHE A 84 -0.94 -3.88 -6.48
CA PHE A 84 -1.08 -3.61 -5.05
C PHE A 84 -2.55 -3.57 -4.63
N PHE A 85 -2.78 -3.64 -3.31
CA PHE A 85 -4.11 -3.65 -2.70
C PHE A 85 -4.20 -2.65 -1.55
N PHE A 86 -5.38 -2.08 -1.34
CA PHE A 86 -5.71 -1.32 -0.14
C PHE A 86 -6.48 -2.21 0.82
N HIS A 87 -5.85 -2.61 1.93
CA HIS A 87 -6.50 -3.50 2.91
C HIS A 87 -7.42 -2.76 3.88
N TYR A 88 -7.20 -1.47 4.08
CA TYR A 88 -7.97 -0.69 5.04
C TYR A 88 -7.91 0.81 4.72
N VAL A 89 -8.89 1.54 5.25
CA VAL A 89 -8.88 2.99 5.37
C VAL A 89 -8.48 3.36 6.79
N GLU A 90 -7.49 4.24 6.93
CA GLU A 90 -7.17 4.89 8.20
C GLU A 90 -8.15 6.06 8.41
N LEU A 91 -9.04 5.93 9.39
CA LEU A 91 -10.05 6.93 9.72
C LEU A 91 -9.44 8.02 10.62
N LYS A 92 -9.59 9.28 10.20
CA LYS A 92 -9.05 10.46 10.90
C LYS A 92 -10.16 11.47 11.15
N LYS A 93 -10.22 12.02 12.36
CA LYS A 93 -11.10 13.15 12.71
C LYS A 93 -10.41 14.49 12.48
N GLU A 94 -9.08 14.48 12.40
CA GLU A 94 -8.29 15.69 12.21
C GLU A 94 -8.62 16.35 10.87
N ALA A 95 -8.71 17.67 10.88
CA ALA A 95 -8.87 18.43 9.64
C ALA A 95 -7.60 18.32 8.80
N ARG A 96 -7.72 18.50 7.47
CA ARG A 96 -6.59 18.32 6.54
C ARG A 96 -5.34 19.12 6.89
N ASN A 97 -5.49 20.29 7.51
CA ASN A 97 -4.42 21.16 7.97
C ASN A 97 -3.69 20.66 9.24
N GLU A 98 -4.26 19.71 9.96
CA GLU A 98 -3.71 19.12 11.18
C GLU A 98 -2.96 17.80 10.91
N ILE A 99 -3.22 17.16 9.77
CA ILE A 99 -2.55 15.93 9.35
C ILE A 99 -1.12 16.26 8.93
N LYS A 100 -0.15 15.81 9.74
CA LYS A 100 1.27 15.89 9.37
C LYS A 100 1.55 14.91 8.23
N PRO A 101 2.35 15.29 7.22
CA PRO A 101 2.82 14.34 6.23
C PRO A 101 3.57 13.20 6.93
N TYR A 102 3.48 11.99 6.37
CA TYR A 102 4.33 10.89 6.83
C TYR A 102 5.78 11.36 6.76
N PRO A 103 6.57 11.14 7.82
CA PRO A 103 7.97 11.51 7.77
C PRO A 103 8.62 10.72 6.65
N ASP A 104 9.26 11.42 5.71
CA ASP A 104 10.12 10.78 4.72
C ASP A 104 11.08 9.83 5.45
N TYR A 105 11.25 8.63 4.88
CA TYR A 105 12.17 7.65 5.45
C TYR A 105 13.57 8.28 5.59
N LYS A 106 14.04 8.38 6.83
CA LYS A 106 15.40 8.82 7.14
C LYS A 106 16.26 7.59 7.34
N GLU A 107 17.26 7.42 6.47
CA GLU A 107 18.26 6.36 6.56
C GLU A 107 18.84 6.32 7.97
N THR A 108 18.60 5.21 8.68
CA THR A 108 19.07 5.06 10.05
C THR A 108 20.54 4.64 10.05
N TRP A 109 21.22 4.86 11.16
CA TRP A 109 22.58 4.37 11.40
C TRP A 109 22.78 2.88 11.12
N LYS A 110 21.76 2.04 11.34
CA LYS A 110 21.79 0.59 11.03
C LYS A 110 21.85 0.35 9.52
N ASP A 111 21.07 1.11 8.76
CA ASP A 111 21.02 1.02 7.30
C ASP A 111 22.37 1.40 6.69
N LYS A 112 23.00 2.44 7.23
CA LYS A 112 24.37 2.82 6.87
C LYS A 112 25.37 1.70 7.19
N LEU A 113 25.28 1.07 8.35
CA LEU A 113 26.19 0.01 8.78
C LEU A 113 26.09 -1.23 7.88
N ILE A 114 24.87 -1.63 7.51
CA ILE A 114 24.62 -2.72 6.56
C ILE A 114 25.22 -2.39 5.19
N LYS A 115 25.02 -1.17 4.71
CA LYS A 115 25.58 -0.71 3.42
C LYS A 115 27.11 -0.79 3.40
N TYR A 116 27.78 -0.32 4.46
CA TYR A 116 29.24 -0.42 4.56
C TYR A 116 29.71 -1.86 4.76
N PHE A 117 28.94 -2.70 5.44
CA PHE A 117 29.25 -4.11 5.61
C PHE A 117 29.31 -4.85 4.27
N PHE A 118 28.31 -4.67 3.40
CA PHE A 118 28.30 -5.26 2.06
C PHE A 118 29.48 -4.76 1.21
N PHE A 119 29.81 -3.47 1.30
CA PHE A 119 30.97 -2.92 0.60
C PHE A 119 32.29 -3.51 1.12
N GLY A 120 32.40 -3.72 2.44
CA GLY A 120 33.54 -4.38 3.06
C GLY A 120 33.71 -5.84 2.59
N ILE A 121 32.61 -6.58 2.44
CA ILE A 121 32.64 -7.95 1.89
C ILE A 121 33.18 -7.95 0.45
N LEU A 122 32.73 -7.03 -0.40
CA LEU A 122 33.21 -6.92 -1.79
C LEU A 122 34.71 -6.65 -1.87
N ILE A 123 35.22 -5.74 -1.02
CA ILE A 123 36.67 -5.48 -0.93
C ILE A 123 37.42 -6.72 -0.45
N GLY A 124 36.91 -7.39 0.59
CA GLY A 124 37.51 -8.61 1.12
C GLY A 124 37.61 -9.73 0.08
N LEU A 125 36.54 -9.95 -0.69
CA LEU A 125 36.55 -10.91 -1.80
C LEU A 125 37.57 -10.54 -2.88
N GLY A 126 37.68 -9.27 -3.24
CA GLY A 126 38.69 -8.79 -4.18
C GLY A 126 40.12 -9.07 -3.70
N LEU A 127 40.41 -8.82 -2.42
CA LEU A 127 41.71 -9.11 -1.82
C LEU A 127 42.02 -10.61 -1.82
N LEU A 128 41.04 -11.47 -1.49
CA LEU A 128 41.22 -12.92 -1.52
C LEU A 128 41.53 -13.44 -2.92
N ILE A 129 40.89 -12.89 -3.96
CA ILE A 129 41.18 -13.22 -5.36
C ILE A 129 42.63 -12.84 -5.71
N ILE A 130 43.07 -11.63 -5.35
CA ILE A 130 44.44 -11.17 -5.61
C ILE A 130 45.46 -12.08 -4.91
N ILE A 131 45.24 -12.40 -3.63
CA ILE A 131 46.11 -13.30 -2.87
C ILE A 131 46.16 -14.69 -3.53
N GLY A 132 45.01 -15.21 -3.95
CA GLY A 132 44.93 -16.48 -4.68
C GLY A 132 45.78 -16.47 -5.95
N ILE A 133 45.68 -15.43 -6.77
CA ILE A 133 46.46 -15.28 -8.01
C ILE A 133 47.97 -15.21 -7.70
N VAL A 134 48.39 -14.37 -6.75
CA VAL A 134 49.81 -14.24 -6.37
C VAL A 134 50.37 -15.57 -5.88
N THR A 135 49.59 -16.31 -5.08
CA THR A 135 49.99 -17.61 -4.53
C THR A 135 50.23 -18.61 -5.66
N VAL A 136 49.31 -18.71 -6.64
CA VAL A 136 49.46 -19.61 -7.78
C VAL A 136 50.67 -19.24 -8.64
N ILE A 137 50.87 -17.94 -8.94
CA ILE A 137 52.02 -17.49 -9.72
C ILE A 137 53.34 -17.80 -9.01
N SER A 138 53.40 -17.66 -7.68
CA SER A 138 54.62 -17.99 -6.92
C SER A 138 54.97 -19.48 -6.86
N TRP A 139 54.03 -20.36 -7.22
CA TRP A 139 54.22 -21.82 -7.26
C TRP A 139 54.59 -22.32 -8.67
N ILE A 140 54.51 -21.46 -9.68
CA ILE A 140 54.95 -21.71 -11.06
C ILE A 140 56.37 -21.20 -11.23
#